data_AF-A0A7S0QFG9-F1
#
_entry.id   AF-A0A7S0QFG9-F1
#
_cell.length_a   1.000
_cell.length_b   1.000
_cell.length_c   1.000
_cell.angle_alpha   90.00
_cell.angle_beta   90.00
_cell.angle_gamma   90.00
#
_symmetry.space_group_name_H-M   'P 1'
#
loop_
_entity.id
_entity.type
_entity.pdbx_description
1 polymer ?
#
loop_
_entity_poly.entity_id
_entity_poly.type
_entity_poly.pdbx_seq_one_letter_code
_entity_poly.pdbx_strand_id
1 'polypeptide(L)'
;GGDPARLLDVCRQRLVFEGPAALAAALEAVMGDADVAVERVRDRLAPEYDAARTCGYRDVQVSLRIVTDQTRRLGVDTHVCELLLVPKEVALLVTEESHRRFVEYRTLHA
;
A
#
# COMPACT_ATOMS: atom_id res chain seq x y z
N GLY A 1 3.96 22.57 8.42
CA GLY A 1 3.12 21.35 8.48
C GLY A 1 1.66 21.74 8.28
N GLY A 2 0.79 20.80 7.93
CA GLY A 2 -0.66 21.06 7.78
C GLY A 2 -1.18 21.18 6.35
N ASP A 3 -0.39 20.84 5.34
CA ASP A 3 -0.86 20.77 3.95
C ASP A 3 -1.55 19.41 3.70
N PRO A 4 -2.88 19.36 3.48
CA PRO A 4 -3.62 18.11 3.29
C PRO A 4 -3.20 17.39 2.00
N ALA A 5 -2.62 18.08 1.01
CA ALA A 5 -2.12 17.44 -0.21
C ALA A 5 -0.96 16.47 0.05
N ARG A 6 -0.32 16.56 1.22
CA ARG A 6 0.78 15.68 1.63
C ARG A 6 0.31 14.42 2.36
N LEU A 7 -0.98 14.27 2.60
CA LEU A 7 -1.56 13.08 3.24
C LEU A 7 -1.91 12.05 2.16
N LEU A 8 -1.00 11.10 1.94
CA LEU A 8 -1.06 10.16 0.81
C LEU A 8 -1.77 8.84 1.13
N ASP A 9 -2.24 8.66 2.38
CA ASP A 9 -2.85 7.42 2.86
C ASP A 9 -4.25 7.62 3.44
N VAL A 10 -4.95 8.71 3.07
CA VAL A 10 -6.37 8.92 3.43
C VAL A 10 -7.23 7.73 2.97
N CYS A 11 -6.95 7.24 1.76
CA CYS A 11 -7.54 6.03 1.23
C CYS A 11 -6.48 4.93 1.16
N ARG A 12 -6.71 3.84 1.90
CA ARG A 12 -5.85 2.65 1.88
C ARG A 12 -6.70 1.39 1.79
N GLN A 13 -6.34 0.49 0.87
CA GLN A 13 -6.95 -0.84 0.74
C GLN A 13 -5.89 -1.93 0.84
N ARG A 14 -6.28 -3.09 1.38
CA ARG A 14 -5.45 -4.30 1.43
C ARG A 14 -6.09 -5.41 0.60
N LEU A 15 -5.31 -6.03 -0.27
CA LEU A 15 -5.67 -7.24 -1.03
C LEU A 15 -4.78 -8.40 -0.58
N VAL A 16 -5.40 -9.57 -0.37
CA VAL A 16 -4.73 -10.75 0.15
C VAL A 16 -4.67 -11.83 -0.92
N PHE A 17 -3.49 -12.40 -1.15
CA PHE A 17 -3.25 -13.37 -2.23
C PHE A 17 -2.73 -14.69 -1.67
N GLU A 18 -3.23 -15.82 -2.19
CA GLU A 18 -2.80 -17.17 -1.76
C GLU A 18 -1.31 -17.45 -2.03
N GLY A 19 -0.69 -16.76 -2.98
CA GLY A 19 0.72 -16.98 -3.30
C GLY A 19 1.36 -15.84 -4.10
N PRO A 20 2.69 -15.87 -4.24
CA PRO A 20 3.46 -14.79 -4.88
C PRO A 20 3.11 -14.61 -6.36
N ALA A 21 2.76 -15.67 -7.08
CA ALA A 21 2.37 -15.59 -8.49
C ALA A 21 1.07 -14.78 -8.68
N ALA A 22 0.06 -15.01 -7.83
CA ALA A 22 -1.20 -14.25 -7.89
C ALA A 22 -0.99 -12.78 -7.51
N LEU A 23 -0.11 -12.52 -6.54
CA LEU A 23 0.28 -11.16 -6.16
C LEU A 23 0.99 -10.44 -7.31
N ALA A 24 1.95 -11.10 -7.96
CA ALA A 24 2.68 -10.54 -9.10
C ALA A 24 1.74 -10.22 -10.27
N ALA A 25 0.82 -11.15 -10.61
CA ALA A 25 -0.18 -10.91 -11.65
C ALA A 25 -1.10 -9.72 -11.33
N ALA A 26 -1.48 -9.55 -10.05
CA ALA A 26 -2.27 -8.40 -9.64
C ALA A 26 -1.49 -7.09 -9.73
N LEU A 27 -0.19 -7.09 -9.38
CA LEU A 27 0.69 -5.94 -9.55
C LEU A 27 0.82 -5.56 -11.03
N GLU A 28 1.05 -6.54 -11.91
CA GLU A 28 1.12 -6.33 -13.36
C GLU A 28 -0.19 -5.75 -13.90
N ALA A 29 -1.34 -6.27 -13.47
CA ALA A 29 -2.64 -5.74 -13.85
C ALA A 29 -2.83 -4.28 -13.43
N VAL A 30 -2.45 -3.93 -12.19
CA VAL A 30 -2.51 -2.54 -11.69
C VAL A 30 -1.57 -1.62 -12.46
N MET A 31 -0.36 -2.09 -12.80
CA MET A 31 0.61 -1.31 -13.57
C MET A 31 0.20 -1.12 -15.04
N GLY A 32 -0.58 -2.05 -15.60
CA GLY A 32 -1.07 -2.01 -16.98
C GLY A 32 -2.45 -1.35 -17.15
N ASP A 33 -3.12 -0.97 -16.07
CA ASP A 33 -4.44 -0.36 -16.12
C ASP A 33 -4.36 1.11 -16.58
N ALA A 34 -5.07 1.43 -17.66
CA ALA A 34 -5.06 2.77 -18.25
C ALA A 34 -5.72 3.84 -17.36
N ASP A 35 -6.58 3.43 -16.42
CA ASP A 35 -7.24 4.31 -15.47
C ASP A 35 -6.43 4.49 -14.17
N VAL A 36 -5.24 3.89 -14.07
CA VAL A 36 -4.38 3.96 -12.89
C VAL A 36 -3.04 4.61 -13.24
N ALA A 37 -2.63 5.58 -12.44
CA ALA A 37 -1.27 6.11 -12.46
C ALA A 37 -0.52 5.61 -11.22
N VAL A 38 0.47 4.73 -11.41
CA VAL A 38 1.34 4.26 -10.33
C VAL A 38 2.42 5.30 -10.04
N GLU A 39 2.43 5.85 -8.83
CA GLU A 39 3.38 6.87 -8.39
C GLU A 39 4.61 6.25 -7.73
N ARG A 40 4.41 5.15 -6.98
CA ARG A 40 5.51 4.46 -6.28
C ARG A 40 5.16 3.02 -5.97
N VAL A 41 6.15 2.13 -6.10
CA VAL A 41 6.09 0.76 -5.57
C VAL A 41 7.16 0.61 -4.48
N ARG A 42 6.79 -0.01 -3.36
CA ARG A 42 7.72 -0.42 -2.30
C ARG A 42 7.58 -1.91 -2.10
N ASP A 43 8.58 -2.64 -2.55
CA ASP A 43 8.67 -4.07 -2.29
C ASP A 43 9.25 -4.31 -0.89
N ARG A 44 8.38 -4.69 0.05
CA ARG A 44 8.81 -5.14 1.38
C ARG A 44 8.86 -6.66 1.46
N LEU A 45 8.60 -7.39 0.37
CA LEU A 45 8.78 -8.84 0.29
C LEU A 45 10.22 -9.19 -0.10
N ALA A 46 10.95 -8.29 -0.76
CA ALA A 46 12.37 -8.43 -1.08
C ALA A 46 13.19 -8.98 0.11
N PRO A 47 14.05 -9.99 -0.09
CA PRO A 47 14.90 -10.55 0.97
C PRO A 47 15.79 -9.52 1.67
N GLU A 48 16.20 -8.49 0.96
CA GLU A 48 17.08 -7.41 1.44
C GLU A 48 16.31 -6.36 2.24
N TYR A 49 14.98 -6.43 2.30
CA TYR A 49 14.15 -5.49 3.04
C TYR A 49 14.30 -5.72 4.55
N ASP A 50 14.82 -4.71 5.26
CA ASP A 50 14.85 -4.72 6.72
C ASP A 50 13.42 -4.57 7.30
N ALA A 51 12.86 -5.71 7.72
CA ALA A 51 11.53 -5.80 8.30
C ALA A 51 11.39 -5.09 9.65
N ALA A 52 12.49 -4.76 10.35
CA ALA A 52 12.44 -4.00 11.60
C ALA A 52 11.87 -2.59 11.37
N ARG A 53 12.06 -2.02 10.16
CA ARG A 53 11.56 -0.70 9.78
C ARG A 53 10.03 -0.61 9.74
N THR A 54 9.36 -1.75 9.66
CA THR A 54 7.90 -1.86 9.59
C THR A 54 7.36 -2.79 10.67
N CYS A 55 8.09 -3.05 11.75
CA CYS A 55 7.66 -3.96 12.81
C CYS A 55 7.21 -5.34 12.30
N GLY A 56 7.85 -5.86 11.24
CA GLY A 56 7.57 -7.17 10.68
C GLY A 56 6.52 -7.22 9.57
N TYR A 57 5.91 -6.11 9.17
CA TYR A 57 5.00 -6.09 8.02
C TYR A 57 5.75 -6.34 6.71
N ARG A 58 5.24 -7.29 5.91
CA ARG A 58 5.79 -7.75 4.62
C ARG A 58 4.69 -7.70 3.55
N ASP A 59 4.80 -6.77 2.63
CA ASP A 59 3.81 -6.51 1.57
C ASP A 59 4.48 -5.85 0.37
N VAL A 60 3.77 -5.79 -0.75
CA VAL A 60 4.08 -4.83 -1.82
C VAL A 60 3.11 -3.67 -1.67
N GLN A 61 3.63 -2.51 -1.25
CA GLN A 61 2.84 -1.29 -1.17
C GLN A 61 2.93 -0.53 -2.50
N VAL A 62 1.77 -0.22 -3.08
CA VAL A 62 1.63 0.60 -4.28
C VAL A 62 0.94 1.90 -3.91
N SER A 63 1.61 3.03 -4.16
CA SER A 63 1.00 4.35 -4.15
C SER A 63 0.54 4.68 -5.56
N LEU A 64 -0.75 4.95 -5.74
CA LEU A 64 -1.36 5.15 -7.06
C LEU A 64 -2.43 6.22 -7.03
N ARG A 65 -2.80 6.73 -8.21
CA ARG A 65 -3.97 7.58 -8.43
C ARG A 65 -4.94 6.92 -9.39
N ILE A 66 -6.23 7.13 -9.17
CA ILE A 66 -7.29 6.68 -10.07
C ILE A 66 -7.64 7.86 -10.98
N VAL A 67 -7.35 7.74 -12.27
CA VAL A 67 -7.38 8.84 -13.24
C VAL A 67 -8.43 8.58 -14.34
N THR A 68 -9.68 8.44 -13.91
CA THR A 68 -10.85 8.29 -14.78
C THR A 68 -11.50 9.64 -15.06
N ASP A 69 -12.40 9.70 -16.04
CA ASP A 69 -13.24 10.88 -16.27
C ASP A 69 -14.12 11.22 -15.06
N GLN A 70 -14.50 10.23 -14.27
CA GLN A 70 -15.28 10.45 -13.06
C GLN A 70 -14.42 11.09 -11.97
N THR A 71 -13.22 10.59 -11.72
CA THR A 71 -12.33 11.18 -10.69
C THR A 71 -11.88 12.58 -11.06
N ARG A 72 -11.67 12.87 -12.36
CA ARG A 72 -11.43 14.23 -12.88
C ARG A 72 -12.61 15.16 -12.62
N ARG A 73 -13.84 14.73 -12.93
CA ARG A 73 -15.05 15.54 -12.68
C ARG A 73 -15.27 15.84 -11.20
N LEU A 74 -14.88 14.92 -10.33
CA LEU A 74 -14.93 15.09 -8.88
C LEU A 74 -13.73 15.89 -8.32
N GLY A 75 -12.70 16.17 -9.13
CA GLY A 75 -11.48 16.86 -8.71
C GLY A 75 -10.59 16.06 -7.76
N VAL A 76 -10.65 14.73 -7.82
CA VAL A 76 -9.92 13.81 -6.92
C VAL A 76 -8.90 12.93 -7.64
N ASP A 77 -8.70 13.12 -8.94
CA ASP A 77 -7.75 12.36 -9.77
C ASP A 77 -6.27 12.63 -9.44
N THR A 78 -6.00 13.68 -8.66
CA THR A 78 -4.66 13.98 -8.12
C THR A 78 -4.41 13.34 -6.74
N HIS A 79 -5.43 12.74 -6.12
CA HIS A 79 -5.31 12.16 -4.79
C HIS A 79 -4.64 10.79 -4.86
N VAL A 80 -3.58 10.61 -4.06
CA VAL A 80 -2.87 9.35 -3.96
C VAL A 80 -3.59 8.44 -2.98
N CYS A 81 -3.81 7.21 -3.40
CA CYS A 81 -4.29 6.10 -2.60
C CYS A 81 -3.15 5.11 -2.36
N GLU A 82 -3.26 4.34 -1.27
CA GLU A 82 -2.36 3.23 -0.99
C GLU A 82 -3.05 1.87 -1.18
N LEU A 83 -2.41 0.99 -1.94
CA LEU A 83 -2.83 -0.39 -2.13
C LEU A 83 -1.74 -1.31 -1.55
N LEU A 84 -2.11 -2.17 -0.60
CA LEU A 84 -1.23 -3.16 -0.01
C LEU A 84 -1.55 -4.53 -0.61
N LEU A 85 -0.58 -5.12 -1.31
CA LEU A 85 -0.67 -6.48 -1.80
C LEU A 85 0.05 -7.40 -0.81
N VAL A 86 -0.68 -8.30 -0.18
CA VAL A 86 -0.20 -9.06 0.97
C VAL A 86 -0.34 -10.56 0.72
N PRO A 87 0.74 -11.35 0.86
CA PRO A 87 0.62 -12.80 0.87
C PRO A 87 -0.27 -13.27 2.03
N LYS A 88 -1.12 -14.25 1.81
CA LYS A 88 -2.06 -14.77 2.82
C LYS A 88 -1.35 -15.25 4.08
N GLU A 89 -0.22 -15.94 3.92
CA GLU A 89 0.61 -16.38 5.04
C GLU A 89 1.03 -15.20 5.93
N VAL A 90 1.44 -14.08 5.32
CA VAL A 90 1.76 -12.86 6.07
C VAL A 90 0.51 -12.24 6.68
N ALA A 91 -0.59 -12.17 5.95
CA ALA A 91 -1.84 -11.59 6.43
C ALA A 91 -2.38 -12.31 7.68
N LEU A 92 -2.18 -13.63 7.78
CA LEU A 92 -2.56 -14.45 8.92
C LEU A 92 -1.68 -14.23 10.16
N LEU A 93 -0.43 -13.77 9.98
CA LEU A 93 0.48 -13.48 11.08
C LEU A 93 0.21 -12.11 11.74
N VAL A 94 -0.56 -11.25 11.09
CA VAL A 94 -0.92 -9.94 11.64
C VAL A 94 -1.94 -10.13 12.76
N THR A 95 -1.50 -9.90 13.99
CA THR A 95 -2.33 -9.87 15.20
C THR A 95 -2.68 -8.43 15.59
N GLU A 96 -3.73 -8.23 16.40
CA GLU A 96 -4.04 -6.91 16.98
C GLU A 96 -2.86 -6.32 17.75
N GLU A 97 -2.13 -7.17 18.48
CA GLU A 97 -0.94 -6.73 19.23
C GLU A 97 0.18 -6.24 18.29
N SER A 98 0.44 -6.97 17.19
CA SER A 98 1.41 -6.53 16.19
C SER A 98 1.02 -5.20 15.54
N HIS A 99 -0.28 -4.99 15.30
CA HIS A 99 -0.82 -3.74 14.77
C HIS A 99 -0.64 -2.58 15.77
N ARG A 100 -0.93 -2.81 17.06
CA ARG A 100 -0.70 -1.82 18.12
C ARG A 100 0.76 -1.42 18.20
N ARG A 101 1.70 -2.38 18.19
CA ARG A 101 3.15 -2.11 18.21
C ARG A 101 3.58 -1.27 17.01
N PHE A 102 3.05 -1.54 15.82
CA PHE A 102 3.31 -0.72 14.64
C PHE A 102 2.79 0.71 14.79
N VAL A 103 1.58 0.91 15.33
CA VAL A 103 1.02 2.25 15.59
C VAL A 103 1.86 3.03 16.59
N GLU A 104 2.31 2.38 17.67
CA GLU A 104 3.20 2.97 18.68
C GLU A 104 4.55 3.35 18.07
N TYR A 105 5.20 2.42 17.35
CA TYR A 105 6.46 2.67 16.66
C TYR A 105 6.34 3.84 15.68
N ARG A 106 5.29 3.86 14.85
CA ARG A 106 5.03 4.97 13.91
C ARG A 106 4.87 6.30 14.63
N THR A 107 4.10 6.33 15.71
CA THR A 107 3.87 7.57 16.50
C THR A 107 5.18 8.09 17.10
N LEU A 108 6.06 7.20 17.55
CA LEU A 108 7.36 7.58 18.13
C LEU A 108 8.39 8.08 17.09
N HIS A 109 8.21 7.71 15.82
CA HIS A 109 9.16 8.00 14.73
C HIS A 109 8.57 8.88 13.61
N ALA A 110 7.41 9.51 13.84
CA ALA A 110 6.75 10.46 12.92
C ALA A 110 7.20 11.90 13.20
#